data_AF-A0A7S2R0Q4-F1
#
_entry.id   AF-A0A7S2R0Q4-F1
#
_cell.length_a   1.000
_cell.length_b   1.000
_cell.length_c   1.000
_cell.angle_alpha   90.00
_cell.angle_beta   90.00
_cell.angle_gamma   90.00
#
_symmetry.space_group_name_H-M   'P 1'
#
loop_
_entity.id
_entity.type
_entity.pdbx_description
1 polymer ?
#
loop_
_entity_poly.entity_id
_entity_poly.type
_entity_poly.pdbx_seq_one_letter_code
_entity_poly.pdbx_strand_id
1 'polypeptide(L)'
;RALLPHILDAVQGKHIECADWRSFGYVLISTLLDNCTLNNDVKEVLATSILKGVIPTSTAIALSSSDKINNGHELNNASIQTLENVANAIVAVLSILIKIENHDDKNLLLGYNMPMSTYRAMVKLHHLLPSTLGFLFDERNLDVKPVLSSLLSISIPRLLTSDIPVKSNTRRDSISSDSKRGKAAMEVILSLLAEPSLRSIWSDKDDHSLSASTAATLVTAYCSASENDVDKIKNNDRHQHFQTLLDTLRSLNPVGCDSGIAHAIKSVTSSDNKNNTVDSKNNFQMIGRRLSQLLGKDTNHNNAHALTTELNNHDHDKQSVLTLMNGNKNHNEDDMLVELDYVLPPRVALEHPNSNIRLRAIDTLLKEATSTTMKKKKNRQNTSYHASENYDDEVADDLAQALIQRFASDDNPDVAAAAANGVRQLHLKEENTLSDVFFLKRSITDDLIAGLKKWSIISKHPESRDKNSTKAEKSKTRKSIGGKKHKTKANKNISLIPEISESTIEAMNASLQLCSLALQTMSREMMGFKDDISSGGES
;
A
#
# COMPACT_ATOMS: atom_id res chain seq x y z
N ARG A 1 15.56 41.81 -13.35
CA ARG A 1 14.31 42.58 -13.61
C ARG A 1 14.16 42.95 -15.08
N ALA A 2 15.11 43.66 -15.70
CA ALA A 2 15.04 44.03 -17.12
C ALA A 2 14.92 42.83 -18.09
N LEU A 3 15.57 41.70 -17.79
CA LEU A 3 15.52 40.50 -18.63
C LEU A 3 14.24 39.66 -18.50
N LEU A 4 13.47 39.83 -17.41
CA LEU A 4 12.35 38.94 -17.10
C LEU A 4 11.25 38.96 -18.19
N PRO A 5 10.82 40.12 -18.73
CA PRO A 5 9.83 40.15 -19.81
C PRO A 5 10.26 39.37 -21.04
N HIS A 6 11.55 39.45 -21.42
CA HIS A 6 12.09 38.75 -22.58
C HIS A 6 12.16 37.24 -22.37
N ILE A 7 12.51 36.80 -21.15
CA ILE A 7 12.52 35.38 -20.79
C ILE A 7 11.09 34.83 -20.81
N LEU A 8 10.13 35.57 -20.23
CA LEU A 8 8.72 35.17 -20.23
C LEU A 8 8.15 35.10 -21.64
N ASP A 9 8.52 36.03 -22.52
CA ASP A 9 8.14 36.01 -23.91
C ASP A 9 8.72 34.78 -24.65
N ALA A 10 10.00 34.48 -24.42
CA ALA A 10 10.67 33.32 -25.00
C ALA A 10 10.00 32.00 -24.62
N VAL A 11 9.73 31.77 -23.33
CA VAL A 11 9.14 30.50 -22.87
C VAL A 11 7.65 30.37 -23.18
N GLN A 12 6.92 31.49 -23.28
CA GLN A 12 5.49 31.46 -23.68
C GLN A 12 5.32 31.34 -25.19
N GLY A 13 6.32 31.69 -25.99
CA GLY A 13 6.29 31.57 -27.45
C GLY A 13 5.25 32.49 -28.10
N LYS A 14 4.98 33.67 -27.53
CA LYS A 14 3.91 34.57 -28.01
C LYS A 14 4.17 35.19 -29.38
N HIS A 15 5.44 35.35 -29.76
CA HIS A 15 5.82 36.06 -30.97
C HIS A 15 6.53 35.18 -32.01
N ILE A 16 7.05 34.01 -31.62
CA ILE A 16 7.79 33.11 -32.51
C ILE A 16 7.51 31.65 -32.08
N GLU A 17 6.96 30.84 -32.98
CA GLU A 17 6.84 29.37 -32.83
C GLU A 17 8.18 28.67 -33.08
N CYS A 18 9.26 29.14 -32.45
CA CYS A 18 10.59 28.56 -32.57
C CYS A 18 10.91 27.75 -31.31
N ALA A 19 11.07 26.43 -31.47
CA ALA A 19 11.42 25.53 -30.37
C ALA A 19 12.78 25.91 -29.74
N ASP A 20 13.76 26.29 -30.57
CA ASP A 20 15.09 26.71 -30.11
C ASP A 20 15.02 27.97 -29.24
N TRP A 21 14.14 28.91 -29.58
CA TRP A 21 13.91 30.12 -28.79
C TRP A 21 13.34 29.81 -27.40
N ARG A 22 12.43 28.83 -27.31
CA ARG A 22 11.90 28.35 -26.02
C ARG A 22 12.99 27.65 -25.20
N SER A 23 13.76 26.77 -25.83
CA SER A 23 14.89 26.08 -25.20
C SER A 23 15.92 27.07 -24.66
N PHE A 24 16.24 28.13 -25.42
CA PHE A 24 17.10 29.21 -24.94
C PHE A 24 16.50 29.91 -23.71
N GLY A 25 15.19 30.17 -23.72
CA GLY A 25 14.46 30.65 -22.54
C GLY A 25 14.63 29.75 -21.30
N TYR A 26 14.58 28.43 -21.46
CA TYR A 26 14.80 27.47 -20.37
C TYR A 26 16.24 27.54 -19.83
N VAL A 27 17.24 27.63 -20.71
CA VAL A 27 18.66 27.77 -20.34
C VAL A 27 18.88 29.06 -19.55
N LEU A 28 18.29 30.17 -19.99
CA LEU A 28 18.37 31.45 -19.26
C LEU A 28 17.73 31.36 -17.88
N ILE A 29 16.59 30.68 -17.75
CA ILE A 29 15.95 30.46 -16.44
C ILE A 29 16.85 29.64 -15.53
N SER A 30 17.42 28.53 -16.01
CA SER A 30 18.36 27.73 -15.22
C SER A 30 19.55 28.56 -14.75
N THR A 31 20.14 29.33 -15.67
CA THR A 31 21.27 30.22 -15.35
C THR A 31 20.89 31.26 -14.30
N LEU A 32 19.68 31.84 -14.37
CA LEU A 32 19.20 32.77 -13.35
C LEU A 32 18.99 32.10 -12.00
N LEU A 33 18.47 30.88 -11.95
CA LEU A 33 18.26 30.16 -10.68
C LEU A 33 19.57 29.80 -9.99
N ASP A 34 20.62 29.51 -10.74
CA ASP A 34 21.92 29.15 -10.17
C ASP A 34 22.74 30.37 -9.75
N ASN A 35 22.56 31.51 -10.42
CA ASN A 35 23.36 32.72 -10.17
C ASN A 35 22.62 33.81 -9.39
N CYS A 36 21.31 33.68 -9.17
CA CYS A 36 20.51 34.69 -8.49
C CYS A 36 19.58 34.08 -7.43
N THR A 37 19.49 34.73 -6.27
CA THR A 37 18.48 34.44 -5.26
C THR A 37 17.15 35.03 -5.69
N LEU A 38 16.34 34.24 -6.41
CA LEU A 38 15.00 34.63 -6.83
C LEU A 38 13.98 34.38 -5.71
N ASN A 39 13.02 35.29 -5.53
CA ASN A 39 11.86 35.06 -4.67
C ASN A 39 10.98 33.92 -5.26
N ASN A 40 10.34 33.14 -4.39
CA ASN A 40 9.41 32.07 -4.75
C ASN A 40 8.28 32.55 -5.67
N ASP A 41 7.77 33.77 -5.51
CA ASP A 41 6.76 34.33 -6.42
C ASP A 41 7.27 34.40 -7.88
N VAL A 42 8.55 34.75 -8.07
CA VAL A 42 9.17 34.82 -9.40
C VAL A 42 9.37 33.41 -9.95
N LYS A 43 9.82 32.48 -9.11
CA LYS A 43 9.97 31.06 -9.47
C LYS A 43 8.63 30.47 -9.93
N GLU A 44 7.55 30.72 -9.21
CA GLU A 44 6.19 30.29 -9.58
C GLU A 44 5.77 30.86 -10.94
N VAL A 45 5.97 32.17 -11.17
CA VAL A 45 5.63 32.81 -12.44
C VAL A 45 6.42 32.19 -13.61
N LEU A 46 7.70 31.89 -13.41
CA LEU A 46 8.54 31.24 -14.41
C LEU A 46 8.05 29.82 -14.72
N ALA A 47 7.83 28.98 -13.70
CA ALA A 47 7.37 27.60 -13.87
C ALA A 47 6.02 27.54 -14.60
N THR A 48 5.07 28.37 -14.17
CA THR A 48 3.75 28.44 -14.78
C THR A 48 3.80 29.01 -16.21
N SER A 49 4.76 29.90 -16.51
CA SER A 49 4.93 30.46 -17.86
C SER A 49 5.50 29.45 -18.85
N ILE A 50 6.45 28.62 -18.42
CA ILE A 50 6.97 27.50 -19.22
C ILE A 50 5.82 26.57 -19.63
N LEU A 51 5.02 26.11 -18.66
CA LEU A 51 3.90 25.21 -18.94
C LEU A 51 2.85 25.86 -19.85
N LYS A 52 2.55 27.16 -19.67
CA LYS A 52 1.63 27.89 -20.55
C LYS A 52 2.09 27.94 -22.01
N GLY A 53 3.40 27.97 -22.28
CA GLY A 53 3.92 27.95 -23.65
C GLY A 53 3.80 26.58 -24.33
N VAL A 54 3.83 25.49 -23.55
CA VAL A 54 3.79 24.11 -24.08
C VAL A 54 2.38 23.57 -24.26
N ILE A 55 1.43 23.95 -23.38
CA ILE A 55 0.05 23.44 -23.43
C ILE A 55 -0.59 23.59 -24.82
N PRO A 56 -0.60 24.77 -25.48
CA PRO A 56 -1.24 24.94 -26.79
C PRO A 56 -0.67 23.99 -27.85
N THR A 57 0.66 23.86 -27.90
CA THR A 57 1.35 22.99 -28.85
C THR A 57 1.02 21.51 -28.61
N SER A 58 0.96 21.07 -27.35
CA SER A 58 0.57 19.68 -27.04
C SER A 58 -0.90 19.38 -27.38
N THR A 59 -1.82 20.32 -27.11
CA THR A 59 -3.25 20.09 -27.34
C THR A 59 -3.62 20.06 -28.81
N ALA A 60 -2.98 20.88 -29.65
CA ALA A 60 -3.22 20.88 -31.09
C ALA A 60 -2.82 19.54 -31.73
N ILE A 61 -1.73 18.94 -31.24
CA ILE A 61 -1.21 17.69 -31.77
C ILE A 61 -2.04 16.50 -31.30
N ALA A 62 -2.44 16.46 -30.02
CA ALA A 62 -3.33 15.42 -29.49
C ALA A 62 -4.66 15.34 -30.28
N LEU A 63 -5.25 16.48 -30.64
CA LEU A 63 -6.46 16.56 -31.47
C LEU A 63 -6.21 16.08 -32.91
N SER A 64 -5.04 16.39 -33.48
CA SER A 64 -4.69 15.94 -34.85
C SER A 64 -4.36 14.44 -34.93
N SER A 65 -3.97 13.83 -33.81
CA SER A 65 -3.65 12.41 -33.71
C SER A 65 -4.90 11.54 -33.49
N SER A 66 -5.94 12.04 -32.81
CA SER A 66 -7.16 11.24 -32.55
C SER A 66 -7.94 10.91 -33.82
N ASP A 67 -7.86 11.75 -34.85
CA ASP A 67 -8.54 11.52 -36.15
C ASP A 67 -7.85 10.45 -37.02
N LYS A 68 -6.68 9.93 -36.61
CA LYS A 68 -5.88 8.97 -37.39
C LYS A 68 -5.73 7.58 -36.76
N ILE A 69 -6.35 7.32 -35.60
CA ILE A 69 -6.22 6.05 -34.84
C ILE A 69 -7.15 4.95 -35.40
N ASN A 70 -7.06 4.65 -36.70
CA ASN A 70 -7.67 3.45 -37.28
C ASN A 70 -6.67 2.53 -38.00
N ASN A 71 -5.39 2.92 -38.13
CA ASN A 71 -4.35 2.08 -38.73
C ASN A 71 -3.14 2.04 -37.80
N GLY A 72 -2.74 0.84 -37.37
CA GLY A 72 -1.82 0.62 -36.26
C GLY A 72 -0.39 1.16 -36.41
N HIS A 73 0.17 1.50 -35.25
CA HIS A 73 1.59 1.52 -34.86
C HIS A 73 2.63 2.12 -35.83
N GLU A 74 2.62 3.44 -35.99
CA GLU A 74 3.85 4.23 -36.04
C GLU A 74 3.62 5.53 -35.25
N LEU A 75 4.39 5.74 -34.16
CA LEU A 75 4.49 7.05 -33.52
C LEU A 75 5.13 7.99 -34.54
N ASN A 76 4.31 8.74 -35.28
CA ASN A 76 4.79 9.72 -36.26
C ASN A 76 5.87 10.61 -35.63
N ASN A 77 6.93 10.97 -36.37
CA ASN A 77 8.04 11.81 -35.89
C ASN A 77 7.60 13.11 -35.18
N ALA A 78 6.44 13.67 -35.56
CA ALA A 78 5.85 14.83 -34.89
C ALA A 78 5.45 14.56 -33.42
N SER A 79 5.05 13.33 -33.07
CA SER A 79 4.70 12.93 -31.70
C SER A 79 5.95 12.83 -30.81
N ILE A 80 7.06 12.30 -31.33
CA ILE A 80 8.34 12.20 -30.62
C ILE A 80 8.88 13.61 -30.31
N GLN A 81 8.93 14.49 -31.31
CA GLN A 81 9.36 15.87 -31.11
C GLN A 81 8.49 16.61 -30.07
N THR A 82 7.20 16.30 -30.03
CA THR A 82 6.27 16.87 -29.03
C THR A 82 6.60 16.36 -27.64
N LEU A 83 6.82 15.06 -27.49
CA LEU A 83 7.21 14.44 -26.22
C LEU A 83 8.52 15.04 -25.71
N GLU A 84 9.53 15.20 -26.57
CA GLU A 84 10.81 15.83 -26.22
C GLU A 84 10.64 17.30 -25.80
N ASN A 85 9.80 18.06 -26.51
CA ASN A 85 9.52 19.45 -26.17
C ASN A 85 8.83 19.58 -24.79
N VAL A 86 7.85 18.70 -24.51
CA VAL A 86 7.18 18.64 -23.20
C VAL A 86 8.18 18.18 -22.13
N ALA A 87 9.02 17.19 -22.43
CA ALA A 87 10.07 16.69 -21.53
C ALA A 87 11.04 17.80 -21.13
N ASN A 88 11.56 18.57 -22.10
CA ASN A 88 12.47 19.68 -21.84
C ASN A 88 11.80 20.77 -20.99
N ALA A 89 10.52 21.04 -21.21
CA ALA A 89 9.77 21.99 -20.41
C ALA A 89 9.52 21.48 -18.98
N ILE A 90 9.20 20.20 -18.81
CA ILE A 90 9.05 19.58 -17.49
C ILE A 90 10.39 19.65 -16.76
N VAL A 91 11.51 19.27 -17.38
CA VAL A 91 12.85 19.38 -16.79
C VAL A 91 13.13 20.80 -16.30
N ALA A 92 12.87 21.81 -17.13
CA ALA A 92 13.05 23.20 -16.75
C ALA A 92 12.16 23.61 -15.55
N VAL A 93 10.92 23.11 -15.50
CA VAL A 93 10.03 23.30 -14.34
C VAL A 93 10.60 22.59 -13.10
N LEU A 94 11.14 21.38 -13.23
CA LEU A 94 11.76 20.65 -12.10
C LEU A 94 12.94 21.42 -11.53
N SER A 95 13.82 21.95 -12.39
CA SER A 95 14.94 22.79 -11.97
C SER A 95 14.48 24.02 -11.17
N ILE A 96 13.31 24.59 -11.49
CA ILE A 96 12.70 25.67 -10.70
C ILE A 96 12.19 25.14 -9.37
N LEU A 97 11.41 24.05 -9.39
CA LEU A 97 10.75 23.48 -8.21
C LEU A 97 11.75 23.02 -7.13
N ILE A 98 12.90 22.46 -7.54
CA ILE A 98 14.00 22.07 -6.63
C ILE A 98 14.51 23.28 -5.82
N LYS A 99 14.43 24.49 -6.39
CA LYS A 99 14.93 25.71 -5.77
C LYS A 99 13.86 26.45 -4.96
N ILE A 100 12.61 25.98 -4.93
CA ILE A 100 11.56 26.57 -4.09
C ILE A 100 11.76 26.05 -2.66
N GLU A 101 11.96 26.96 -1.72
CA GLU A 101 12.18 26.60 -0.31
C GLU A 101 10.93 25.92 0.29
N ASN A 102 11.16 24.83 1.01
CA ASN A 102 10.11 24.12 1.75
C ASN A 102 9.81 24.89 3.04
N HIS A 103 8.57 25.35 3.19
CA HIS A 103 8.09 25.99 4.42
C HIS A 103 7.09 25.12 5.21
N ASP A 104 6.71 23.94 4.70
CA ASP A 104 5.67 23.11 5.31
C ASP A 104 6.18 21.70 5.64
N ASP A 105 6.45 21.46 6.92
CA ASP A 105 6.86 20.16 7.49
C ASP A 105 5.68 19.16 7.63
N LYS A 106 4.48 19.53 7.18
CA LYS A 106 3.24 18.77 7.44
C LYS A 106 2.82 17.80 6.33
N ASN A 107 3.52 17.80 5.20
CA ASN A 107 3.17 16.90 4.09
C ASN A 107 3.84 15.54 4.28
N LEU A 108 3.02 14.49 4.38
CA LEU A 108 3.45 13.08 4.47
C LEU A 108 4.23 12.60 3.23
N LEU A 109 4.07 13.32 2.12
CA LEU A 109 4.73 13.09 0.85
C LEU A 109 5.91 14.08 0.73
N LEU A 110 7.15 13.57 0.81
CA LEU A 110 8.37 14.32 0.51
C LEU A 110 8.37 14.64 -0.99
N GLY A 111 7.87 15.81 -1.35
CA GLY A 111 7.80 16.29 -2.73
C GLY A 111 8.36 17.70 -2.84
N TYR A 112 8.39 18.23 -4.06
CA TYR A 112 8.59 19.65 -4.26
C TYR A 112 7.42 20.47 -3.70
N ASN A 113 7.70 21.66 -3.19
CA ASN A 113 6.68 22.66 -2.85
C ASN A 113 6.08 23.24 -4.13
N MET A 114 5.26 22.45 -4.82
CA MET A 114 4.70 22.79 -6.12
C MET A 114 3.57 23.82 -5.97
N PRO A 115 3.72 25.04 -6.51
CA PRO A 115 2.67 26.03 -6.42
C PRO A 115 1.39 25.57 -7.13
N MET A 116 0.24 25.98 -6.58
CA MET A 116 -1.06 25.59 -7.10
C MET A 116 -1.26 26.01 -8.57
N SER A 117 -0.66 27.13 -9.00
CA SER A 117 -0.73 27.57 -10.39
C SER A 117 0.05 26.65 -11.33
N THR A 118 1.21 26.15 -10.89
CA THR A 118 2.05 25.19 -11.61
C THR A 118 1.37 23.83 -11.70
N TYR A 119 0.85 23.31 -10.59
CA TYR A 119 0.04 22.08 -10.59
C TYR A 119 -1.11 22.13 -11.60
N ARG A 120 -1.89 23.23 -11.60
CA ARG A 120 -3.03 23.39 -12.51
C ARG A 120 -2.60 23.36 -13.98
N ALA A 121 -1.41 23.86 -14.28
CA ALA A 121 -0.86 23.82 -15.62
C ALA A 121 -0.36 22.41 -15.98
N MET A 122 0.27 21.68 -15.05
CA MET A 122 0.70 20.28 -15.27
C MET A 122 -0.49 19.34 -15.49
N VAL A 123 -1.58 19.46 -14.72
CA VAL A 123 -2.79 18.63 -14.89
C VAL A 123 -3.45 18.85 -16.27
N LYS A 124 -3.29 20.02 -16.89
CA LYS A 124 -3.77 20.22 -18.28
C LYS A 124 -3.03 19.36 -19.29
N LEU A 125 -1.83 18.89 -18.94
CA LEU A 125 -1.02 17.95 -19.72
C LEU A 125 -1.29 16.48 -19.33
N HIS A 126 -2.40 16.15 -18.65
CA HIS A 126 -2.69 14.77 -18.18
C HIS A 126 -2.51 13.67 -19.23
N HIS A 127 -2.73 13.96 -20.52
CA HIS A 127 -2.59 13.01 -21.63
C HIS A 127 -1.12 12.72 -22.03
N LEU A 128 -0.16 13.59 -21.68
CA LEU A 128 1.27 13.42 -21.99
C LEU A 128 2.13 13.36 -20.73
N LEU A 129 1.66 13.89 -19.62
CA LEU A 129 2.42 14.02 -18.38
C LEU A 129 2.96 12.66 -17.89
N PRO A 130 2.18 11.57 -17.83
CA PRO A 130 2.69 10.26 -17.41
C PRO A 130 3.82 9.77 -18.31
N SER A 131 3.60 9.70 -19.63
CA SER A 131 4.61 9.21 -20.58
C SER A 131 5.83 10.12 -20.65
N THR A 132 5.66 11.42 -20.42
CA THR A 132 6.80 12.35 -20.32
C THR A 132 7.62 12.07 -19.06
N LEU A 133 6.99 11.88 -17.90
CA LEU A 133 7.70 11.51 -16.67
C LEU A 133 8.38 10.14 -16.81
N GLY A 134 7.72 9.19 -17.47
CA GLY A 134 8.29 7.90 -17.83
C GLY A 134 9.55 8.03 -18.68
N PHE A 135 9.48 8.79 -19.77
CA PHE A 135 10.65 9.09 -20.62
C PHE A 135 11.79 9.77 -19.85
N LEU A 136 11.49 10.74 -18.97
CA LEU A 136 12.51 11.40 -18.16
C LEU A 136 13.18 10.43 -17.18
N PHE A 137 12.42 9.49 -16.64
CA PHE A 137 12.93 8.48 -15.73
C PHE A 137 13.79 7.43 -16.47
N ASP A 138 13.24 6.78 -17.51
CA ASP A 138 13.92 5.68 -18.22
C ASP A 138 15.08 6.17 -19.10
N GLU A 139 14.87 7.20 -19.92
CA GLU A 139 15.84 7.61 -20.94
C GLU A 139 16.84 8.66 -20.43
N ARG A 140 16.43 9.46 -19.43
CA ARG A 140 17.28 10.53 -18.88
C ARG A 140 17.76 10.28 -17.46
N ASN A 141 17.41 9.14 -16.85
CA ASN A 141 17.79 8.79 -15.48
C ASN A 141 17.49 9.90 -14.46
N LEU A 142 16.41 10.66 -14.67
CA LEU A 142 16.00 11.71 -13.75
C LEU A 142 15.13 11.14 -12.64
N ASP A 143 15.42 11.51 -11.40
CA ASP A 143 14.56 11.17 -10.27
C ASP A 143 13.25 11.98 -10.33
N VAL A 144 12.19 11.30 -10.74
CA VAL A 144 10.83 11.85 -10.82
C VAL A 144 10.01 11.60 -9.56
N LYS A 145 10.51 10.83 -8.57
CA LYS A 145 9.78 10.52 -7.32
C LYS A 145 9.28 11.79 -6.60
N PRO A 146 10.07 12.89 -6.46
CA PRO A 146 9.58 14.10 -5.80
C PRO A 146 8.45 14.80 -6.56
N VAL A 147 8.42 14.71 -7.89
CA VAL A 147 7.35 15.29 -8.72
C VAL A 147 6.08 14.50 -8.57
N LEU A 148 6.18 13.17 -8.64
CA LEU A 148 5.04 12.26 -8.43
C LEU A 148 4.43 12.53 -7.05
N SER A 149 5.28 12.61 -6.02
CA SER A 149 4.91 12.96 -4.65
C SER A 149 4.15 14.29 -4.54
N SER A 150 4.61 15.36 -5.22
CA SER A 150 3.89 16.65 -5.29
C SER A 150 2.56 16.56 -6.03
N LEU A 151 2.52 15.85 -7.15
CA LEU A 151 1.29 15.69 -7.94
C LEU A 151 0.23 14.96 -7.10
N LEU A 152 0.60 13.84 -6.47
CA LEU A 152 -0.29 13.03 -5.65
C LEU A 152 -0.78 13.79 -4.41
N SER A 153 0.12 14.46 -3.67
CA SER A 153 -0.25 15.20 -2.46
C SER A 153 -1.24 16.33 -2.73
N ILE A 154 -1.17 16.96 -3.91
CA ILE A 154 -2.12 18.00 -4.33
C ILE A 154 -3.39 17.39 -4.96
N SER A 155 -3.27 16.29 -5.72
CA SER A 155 -4.40 15.66 -6.41
C SER A 155 -5.35 14.93 -5.45
N ILE A 156 -4.84 14.18 -4.48
CA ILE A 156 -5.64 13.32 -3.62
C ILE A 156 -6.67 14.09 -2.78
N PRO A 157 -6.33 15.18 -2.07
CA PRO A 157 -7.31 15.98 -1.32
C PRO A 157 -8.40 16.58 -2.23
N ARG A 158 -8.09 16.81 -3.51
CA ARG A 158 -9.04 17.37 -4.48
C ARG A 158 -10.09 16.36 -4.94
N LEU A 159 -9.84 15.06 -4.79
CA LEU A 159 -10.85 14.01 -5.04
C LEU A 159 -12.10 14.21 -4.17
N LEU A 160 -11.95 14.79 -2.97
CA LEU A 160 -13.06 15.03 -2.04
C LEU A 160 -13.87 16.28 -2.40
N THR A 161 -13.25 17.26 -3.06
CA THR A 161 -13.84 18.59 -3.31
C THR A 161 -14.92 18.63 -4.41
N SER A 162 -15.22 17.50 -5.08
CA SER A 162 -15.99 17.50 -6.32
C SER A 162 -17.50 17.85 -6.22
N ASP A 163 -18.16 17.70 -5.05
CA ASP A 163 -19.64 17.63 -4.99
C ASP A 163 -20.30 18.46 -3.87
N ILE A 164 -19.80 19.66 -3.61
CA ILE A 164 -20.59 20.66 -2.88
C ILE A 164 -21.36 21.50 -3.90
N PRO A 165 -22.60 21.15 -4.30
CA PRO A 165 -23.49 22.12 -4.90
C PRO A 165 -23.79 23.15 -3.82
N VAL A 166 -23.11 24.30 -3.88
CA VAL A 166 -23.56 25.48 -3.17
C VAL A 166 -24.97 25.74 -3.70
N LYS A 167 -25.99 25.56 -2.83
CA LYS A 167 -27.38 25.94 -3.10
C LYS A 167 -27.44 27.46 -3.24
N SER A 168 -26.91 27.99 -4.33
CA SER A 168 -27.22 29.33 -4.80
C SER A 168 -28.48 29.20 -5.65
N ASN A 169 -29.55 29.90 -5.25
CA ASN A 169 -30.87 29.87 -5.89
C ASN A 169 -30.90 30.52 -7.29
N THR A 170 -29.81 30.42 -8.06
CA THR A 170 -29.67 31.05 -9.38
C THR A 170 -29.46 29.98 -10.45
N ARG A 171 -30.54 29.73 -11.19
CA ARG A 171 -30.69 29.12 -12.53
C ARG A 171 -29.47 28.39 -13.16
N ARG A 172 -29.71 27.10 -13.46
CA ARG A 172 -29.33 26.27 -14.63
C ARG A 172 -27.84 26.16 -15.05
N ASP A 173 -27.43 24.88 -15.11
CA ASP A 173 -26.50 24.26 -16.09
C ASP A 173 -25.00 24.60 -16.04
N SER A 174 -24.45 24.91 -14.86
CA SER A 174 -23.00 24.75 -14.67
C SER A 174 -22.73 23.50 -13.83
N ILE A 175 -22.23 22.44 -14.48
CA ILE A 175 -21.44 21.41 -13.78
C ILE A 175 -20.38 22.21 -13.01
N SER A 176 -20.44 22.16 -11.69
CA SER A 176 -19.59 22.97 -10.82
C SER A 176 -18.14 22.77 -11.24
N SER A 177 -17.37 23.85 -11.31
CA SER A 177 -15.96 23.80 -11.70
C SER A 177 -15.14 22.81 -10.87
N ASP A 178 -15.62 22.45 -9.70
CA ASP A 178 -14.98 21.54 -8.76
C ASP A 178 -15.19 20.06 -9.10
N SER A 179 -16.34 19.68 -9.67
CA SER A 179 -16.57 18.33 -10.21
C SER A 179 -15.58 17.99 -11.34
N LYS A 180 -15.37 18.95 -12.25
CA LYS A 180 -14.36 18.83 -13.32
C LYS A 180 -12.93 18.70 -12.78
N ARG A 181 -12.62 19.36 -11.65
CA ARG A 181 -11.30 19.30 -11.01
C ARG A 181 -11.05 17.95 -10.35
N GLY A 182 -12.05 17.38 -9.68
CA GLY A 182 -11.95 16.04 -9.08
C GLY A 182 -11.74 14.96 -10.14
N LYS A 183 -12.48 15.03 -11.25
CA LYS A 183 -12.31 14.10 -12.37
C LYS A 183 -10.91 14.18 -13.00
N ALA A 184 -10.42 15.39 -13.27
CA ALA A 184 -9.08 15.57 -13.83
C ALA A 184 -7.97 15.08 -12.87
N ALA A 185 -8.14 15.27 -11.55
CA ALA A 185 -7.21 14.74 -10.57
C ALA A 185 -7.20 13.20 -10.58
N MET A 186 -8.38 12.58 -10.66
CA MET A 186 -8.51 11.12 -10.77
C MET A 186 -7.82 10.57 -12.04
N GLU A 187 -8.11 11.17 -13.19
CA GLU A 187 -7.50 10.79 -14.48
C GLU A 187 -5.98 10.88 -14.40
N VAL A 188 -5.42 11.96 -13.84
CA VAL A 188 -3.97 12.08 -13.65
C VAL A 188 -3.41 10.98 -12.77
N ILE A 189 -4.00 10.70 -11.61
CA ILE A 189 -3.48 9.66 -10.71
C ILE A 189 -3.51 8.29 -11.39
N LEU A 190 -4.64 7.92 -12.02
CA LEU A 190 -4.75 6.65 -12.72
C LEU A 190 -3.74 6.53 -13.86
N SER A 191 -3.58 7.58 -14.67
CA SER A 191 -2.62 7.54 -15.77
C SER A 191 -1.16 7.47 -15.28
N LEU A 192 -0.83 8.08 -14.13
CA LEU A 192 0.50 7.95 -13.50
C LEU A 192 0.76 6.53 -12.97
N LEU A 193 -0.26 5.86 -12.42
CA LEU A 193 -0.15 4.48 -11.94
C LEU A 193 -0.11 3.48 -13.11
N ALA A 194 -0.78 3.77 -14.22
CA ALA A 194 -0.86 2.90 -15.38
C ALA A 194 0.35 3.01 -16.34
N GLU A 195 1.16 4.06 -16.22
CA GLU A 195 2.30 4.31 -17.11
C GLU A 195 3.40 3.23 -16.95
N PRO A 196 3.70 2.43 -17.99
CA PRO A 196 4.63 1.31 -17.88
C PRO A 196 6.04 1.70 -17.45
N SER A 197 6.57 2.80 -17.98
CA SER A 197 7.90 3.34 -17.63
C SER A 197 8.02 3.74 -16.17
N LEU A 198 6.92 4.11 -15.51
CA LEU A 198 6.93 4.45 -14.09
C LEU A 198 6.74 3.22 -13.19
N ARG A 199 6.49 2.03 -13.75
CA ARG A 199 6.16 0.84 -12.96
C ARG A 199 7.24 0.46 -11.96
N SER A 200 8.51 0.53 -12.35
CA SER A 200 9.65 0.21 -11.50
C SER A 200 9.77 1.13 -10.28
N ILE A 201 9.35 2.40 -10.40
CA ILE A 201 9.28 3.35 -9.27
C ILE A 201 8.21 2.89 -8.26
N TRP A 202 7.06 2.43 -8.76
CA TRP A 202 5.98 1.98 -7.90
C TRP A 202 6.30 0.65 -7.23
N SER A 203 6.90 -0.28 -7.97
CA SER A 203 7.22 -1.65 -7.53
C SER A 203 8.62 -1.81 -6.95
N ASP A 204 9.30 -0.70 -6.63
CA ASP A 204 10.62 -0.71 -6.00
C ASP A 204 10.57 -1.49 -4.67
N LYS A 205 11.40 -2.52 -4.54
CA LYS A 205 11.47 -3.39 -3.36
C LYS A 205 12.31 -2.79 -2.25
N ASP A 206 13.30 -1.99 -2.61
CA ASP A 206 14.21 -1.38 -1.65
C ASP A 206 13.61 -0.08 -1.10
N ASP A 207 12.74 0.58 -1.87
CA ASP A 207 12.09 1.83 -1.50
C ASP A 207 10.57 1.82 -1.72
N HIS A 208 9.85 1.33 -0.70
CA HIS A 208 8.39 1.36 -0.65
C HIS A 208 7.79 2.75 -0.34
N SER A 209 8.60 3.80 -0.15
CA SER A 209 8.16 5.06 0.47
C SER A 209 7.07 5.79 -0.34
N LEU A 210 7.19 5.84 -1.66
CA LEU A 210 6.21 6.52 -2.52
C LEU A 210 4.86 5.81 -2.48
N SER A 211 4.85 4.48 -2.65
CA SER A 211 3.64 3.65 -2.61
C SER A 211 2.98 3.71 -1.23
N ALA A 212 3.77 3.60 -0.15
CA ALA A 212 3.26 3.71 1.20
C ALA A 212 2.68 5.09 1.51
N SER A 213 3.39 6.17 1.15
CA SER A 213 2.92 7.53 1.40
C SER A 213 1.69 7.88 0.56
N THR A 214 1.60 7.39 -0.67
CA THR A 214 0.41 7.53 -1.52
C THR A 214 -0.80 6.83 -0.93
N ALA A 215 -0.65 5.56 -0.52
CA ALA A 215 -1.71 4.81 0.13
C ALA A 215 -2.15 5.48 1.45
N ALA A 216 -1.19 5.94 2.26
CA ALA A 216 -1.48 6.65 3.49
C ALA A 216 -2.27 7.93 3.24
N THR A 217 -1.89 8.69 2.20
CA THR A 217 -2.57 9.94 1.80
C THR A 217 -3.98 9.67 1.29
N LEU A 218 -4.19 8.63 0.48
CA LEU A 218 -5.51 8.21 0.00
C LEU A 218 -6.44 7.86 1.16
N VAL A 219 -5.98 7.01 2.08
CA VAL A 219 -6.76 6.58 3.24
C VAL A 219 -7.06 7.76 4.15
N THR A 220 -6.06 8.58 4.48
CA THR A 220 -6.23 9.76 5.35
C THR A 220 -7.23 10.75 4.74
N ALA A 221 -7.13 11.01 3.44
CA ALA A 221 -8.07 11.88 2.73
C ALA A 221 -9.49 11.31 2.78
N TYR A 222 -9.67 10.02 2.46
CA TYR A 222 -10.99 9.36 2.52
C TYR A 222 -11.61 9.43 3.93
N CYS A 223 -10.81 9.15 4.96
CA CYS A 223 -11.25 9.20 6.35
C CYS A 223 -11.57 10.63 6.82
N SER A 224 -10.91 11.66 6.27
CA SER A 224 -11.10 13.07 6.65
C SER A 224 -12.30 13.76 5.98
N ALA A 225 -13.02 13.08 5.08
CA ALA A 225 -14.21 13.66 4.43
C ALA A 225 -15.31 14.02 5.45
N SER A 226 -16.08 15.09 5.27
CA SER A 226 -17.08 15.53 6.25
C SER A 226 -18.25 14.53 6.38
N GLU A 227 -18.90 14.44 7.55
CA GLU A 227 -20.16 13.68 7.74
C GLU A 227 -21.26 14.07 6.75
N ASN A 228 -21.33 15.36 6.36
CA ASN A 228 -22.26 15.84 5.34
C ASN A 228 -21.96 15.29 3.93
N ASP A 229 -20.75 14.79 3.71
CA ASP A 229 -20.39 14.08 2.51
C ASP A 229 -20.74 12.58 2.59
N VAL A 230 -20.97 11.98 3.76
CA VAL A 230 -21.20 10.52 3.92
C VAL A 230 -22.52 10.08 3.28
N ASP A 231 -23.58 10.85 3.46
CA ASP A 231 -24.86 10.58 2.77
C ASP A 231 -24.77 10.80 1.26
N LYS A 232 -23.76 11.55 0.78
CA LYS A 232 -23.42 11.71 -0.64
C LYS A 232 -22.32 10.75 -1.12
N ILE A 233 -21.53 10.14 -0.24
CA ILE A 233 -20.54 9.09 -0.53
C ILE A 233 -21.27 7.76 -0.83
N LYS A 234 -22.57 7.67 -0.50
CA LYS A 234 -23.50 6.73 -1.16
C LYS A 234 -23.57 6.92 -2.69
N ASN A 235 -23.04 8.00 -3.26
CA ASN A 235 -22.64 8.00 -4.66
C ASN A 235 -21.49 7.00 -4.82
N ASN A 236 -21.83 5.78 -5.22
CA ASN A 236 -20.93 4.65 -5.47
C ASN A 236 -19.61 5.08 -6.13
N ASP A 237 -19.64 6.06 -7.03
CA ASP A 237 -18.50 6.52 -7.82
C ASP A 237 -17.29 6.97 -6.98
N ARG A 238 -17.49 7.73 -5.89
CA ARG A 238 -16.36 8.26 -5.09
C ARG A 238 -15.64 7.16 -4.32
N HIS A 239 -16.42 6.35 -3.62
CA HIS A 239 -15.92 5.19 -2.90
C HIS A 239 -15.21 4.23 -3.88
N GLN A 240 -15.85 3.95 -5.01
CA GLN A 240 -15.28 3.14 -6.08
C GLN A 240 -13.97 3.72 -6.61
N HIS A 241 -13.83 5.04 -6.74
CA HIS A 241 -12.58 5.68 -7.16
C HIS A 241 -11.44 5.43 -6.18
N PHE A 242 -11.64 5.71 -4.88
CA PHE A 242 -10.60 5.46 -3.87
C PHE A 242 -10.25 3.98 -3.78
N GLN A 243 -11.23 3.09 -3.86
CA GLN A 243 -11.01 1.64 -3.90
C GLN A 243 -10.21 1.23 -5.14
N THR A 244 -10.57 1.73 -6.32
CA THR A 244 -9.85 1.45 -7.58
C THR A 244 -8.40 1.92 -7.52
N LEU A 245 -8.15 3.11 -6.94
CA LEU A 245 -6.79 3.62 -6.76
C LEU A 245 -5.97 2.75 -5.80
N LEU A 246 -6.55 2.35 -4.66
CA LEU A 246 -5.88 1.48 -3.70
C LEU A 246 -5.63 0.08 -4.27
N ASP A 247 -6.58 -0.49 -5.00
CA ASP A 247 -6.43 -1.78 -5.65
C ASP A 247 -5.35 -1.73 -6.75
N THR A 248 -5.32 -0.65 -7.53
CA THR A 248 -4.27 -0.41 -8.54
C THR A 248 -2.91 -0.32 -7.86
N LEU A 249 -2.78 0.51 -6.82
CA LEU A 249 -1.54 0.66 -6.07
C LEU A 249 -1.10 -0.63 -5.38
N ARG A 250 -2.04 -1.41 -4.82
CA ARG A 250 -1.78 -2.71 -4.21
C ARG A 250 -1.30 -3.74 -5.23
N SER A 251 -1.82 -3.71 -6.47
CA SER A 251 -1.33 -4.59 -7.54
C SER A 251 0.09 -4.23 -8.01
N LEU A 252 0.48 -2.96 -7.92
CA LEU A 252 1.83 -2.48 -8.23
C LEU A 252 2.82 -2.71 -7.09
N ASN A 253 2.41 -2.52 -5.83
CA ASN A 253 3.27 -2.72 -4.66
C ASN A 253 2.43 -3.07 -3.43
N PRO A 254 2.16 -4.36 -3.21
CA PRO A 254 1.27 -4.79 -2.12
C PRO A 254 1.85 -4.44 -0.74
N VAL A 255 3.17 -4.59 -0.57
CA VAL A 255 3.87 -4.30 0.69
C VAL A 255 3.82 -2.81 1.01
N GLY A 256 4.17 -1.96 0.04
CA GLY A 256 4.12 -0.51 0.20
C GLY A 256 2.70 -0.02 0.48
N CYS A 257 1.72 -0.47 -0.30
CA CYS A 257 0.32 -0.09 -0.12
C CYS A 257 -0.20 -0.45 1.28
N ASP A 258 0.02 -1.68 1.73
CA ASP A 258 -0.44 -2.15 3.04
C ASP A 258 0.27 -1.42 4.19
N SER A 259 1.58 -1.16 4.07
CA SER A 259 2.32 -0.34 5.03
C SER A 259 1.74 1.07 5.15
N GLY A 260 1.42 1.69 4.01
CA GLY A 260 0.77 3.00 3.95
C GLY A 260 -0.61 3.05 4.59
N ILE A 261 -1.45 2.04 4.32
CA ILE A 261 -2.77 1.92 4.94
C ILE A 261 -2.63 1.79 6.46
N ALA A 262 -1.74 0.92 6.94
CA ALA A 262 -1.51 0.76 8.38
C ALA A 262 -0.99 2.05 9.03
N HIS A 263 -0.08 2.77 8.37
CA HIS A 263 0.38 4.07 8.82
C HIS A 263 -0.77 5.08 8.94
N ALA A 264 -1.67 5.14 7.95
CA ALA A 264 -2.83 6.02 8.01
C ALA A 264 -3.80 5.66 9.13
N ILE A 265 -4.06 4.36 9.36
CA ILE A 265 -4.89 3.90 10.48
C ILE A 265 -4.28 4.38 11.80
N LYS A 266 -2.96 4.22 11.98
CA LYS A 266 -2.25 4.69 13.18
C LYS A 266 -2.23 6.22 13.32
N SER A 267 -2.09 6.97 12.23
CA SER A 267 -2.00 8.44 12.28
C SER A 267 -3.35 9.06 12.60
N VAL A 268 -4.42 8.58 11.96
CA VAL A 268 -5.79 9.04 12.17
C VAL A 268 -6.22 8.75 13.62
N THR A 269 -5.86 7.60 14.17
CA THR A 269 -6.15 7.27 15.58
C THR A 269 -5.34 8.08 16.59
N SER A 270 -4.07 8.39 16.28
CA SER A 270 -3.19 9.10 17.21
C SER A 270 -3.50 10.61 17.30
N SER A 271 -4.10 11.18 16.25
CA SER A 271 -4.42 12.63 16.18
C SER A 271 -5.54 13.04 17.15
N ASP A 272 -6.52 12.17 17.39
CA ASP A 272 -7.73 12.50 18.18
C ASP A 272 -7.60 12.24 19.68
N ASN A 273 -6.59 11.48 20.12
CA ASN A 273 -6.35 11.16 21.53
C ASN A 273 -5.90 12.35 22.41
N LYS A 274 -5.78 13.56 21.85
CA LYS A 274 -5.37 14.74 22.63
C LYS A 274 -6.52 15.48 23.30
N ASN A 275 -7.77 15.23 22.90
CA ASN A 275 -8.95 15.88 23.46
C ASN A 275 -10.00 14.81 23.83
N ASN A 276 -10.08 14.43 25.11
CA ASN A 276 -11.05 13.46 25.66
C ASN A 276 -12.48 14.02 25.67
N THR A 277 -13.04 14.33 24.51
CA THR A 277 -14.43 14.75 24.36
C THR A 277 -15.27 13.60 23.83
N VAL A 278 -16.56 13.58 24.16
CA VAL A 278 -17.53 12.58 23.65
C VAL A 278 -17.57 12.54 22.12
N ASP A 279 -17.18 13.64 21.46
CA ASP A 279 -17.07 13.74 20.00
C ASP A 279 -15.95 12.86 19.42
N SER A 280 -14.89 12.56 20.18
CA SER A 280 -13.79 11.71 19.70
C SER A 280 -14.27 10.27 19.46
N LYS A 281 -15.06 9.70 20.38
CA LYS A 281 -15.57 8.32 20.27
C LYS A 281 -16.43 8.11 19.01
N ASN A 282 -17.31 9.06 18.70
CA ASN A 282 -18.11 9.03 17.48
C ASN A 282 -17.23 9.12 16.23
N ASN A 283 -16.17 9.94 16.27
CA ASN A 283 -15.22 10.06 15.18
C ASN A 283 -14.47 8.74 14.93
N PHE A 284 -13.98 8.08 15.98
CA PHE A 284 -13.31 6.77 15.88
C PHE A 284 -14.19 5.70 15.24
N GLN A 285 -15.44 5.56 15.70
CA GLN A 285 -16.38 4.59 15.11
C GLN A 285 -16.67 4.89 13.64
N MET A 286 -16.84 6.17 13.29
CA MET A 286 -17.03 6.59 11.91
C MET A 286 -15.79 6.28 11.05
N ILE A 287 -14.59 6.57 11.54
CA ILE A 287 -13.33 6.28 10.86
C ILE A 287 -13.20 4.77 10.63
N GLY A 288 -13.44 3.95 11.66
CA GLY A 288 -13.41 2.49 11.56
C GLY A 288 -14.39 1.95 10.53
N ARG A 289 -15.63 2.45 10.53
CA ARG A 289 -16.63 2.09 9.51
C ARG A 289 -16.19 2.47 8.09
N ARG A 290 -15.64 3.67 7.90
CA ARG A 290 -15.15 4.13 6.59
C ARG A 290 -13.98 3.29 6.09
N LEU A 291 -13.06 2.93 6.98
CA LEU A 291 -11.94 2.06 6.64
C LEU A 291 -12.43 0.66 6.28
N SER A 292 -13.36 0.09 7.05
CA SER A 292 -13.96 -1.21 6.74
C SER A 292 -14.67 -1.22 5.39
N GLN A 293 -15.40 -0.15 5.07
CA GLN A 293 -15.98 0.06 3.75
C GLN A 293 -14.89 0.10 2.69
N LEU A 294 -13.93 1.01 2.81
CA LEU A 294 -12.89 1.27 1.81
C LEU A 294 -12.08 0.02 1.48
N LEU A 295 -11.80 -0.81 2.48
CA LEU A 295 -11.03 -2.03 2.35
C LEU A 295 -11.88 -3.25 1.98
N GLY A 296 -13.18 -3.06 1.69
CA GLY A 296 -14.10 -4.14 1.31
C GLY A 296 -14.33 -5.17 2.42
N LYS A 297 -14.10 -4.79 3.68
CA LYS A 297 -14.31 -5.62 4.87
C LYS A 297 -15.76 -5.56 5.39
N ASP A 298 -16.59 -4.69 4.81
CA ASP A 298 -18.03 -4.73 5.00
C ASP A 298 -18.59 -6.02 4.38
N THR A 299 -18.65 -7.06 5.21
CA THR A 299 -19.57 -8.17 5.00
C THR A 299 -20.95 -7.55 4.82
N ASN A 300 -21.60 -7.83 3.68
CA ASN A 300 -23.04 -7.64 3.52
C ASN A 300 -23.75 -7.91 4.86
N HIS A 301 -24.63 -7.01 5.30
CA HIS A 301 -25.44 -7.20 6.51
C HIS A 301 -26.17 -8.57 6.55
N ASN A 302 -26.29 -9.26 5.41
CA ASN A 302 -26.88 -10.60 5.28
C ASN A 302 -25.90 -11.76 5.49
N ASN A 303 -24.58 -11.54 5.42
CA ASN A 303 -23.53 -12.57 5.58
C ASN A 303 -22.79 -12.51 6.93
N ALA A 304 -23.07 -11.51 7.78
CA ALA A 304 -22.66 -11.57 9.18
C ALA A 304 -23.17 -12.88 9.86
N HIS A 305 -24.33 -13.39 9.41
CA HIS A 305 -24.84 -14.69 9.84
C HIS A 305 -24.09 -15.90 9.27
N ALA A 306 -23.40 -15.79 8.14
CA ALA A 306 -22.65 -16.91 7.55
C ALA A 306 -21.24 -17.04 8.16
N LEU A 307 -20.58 -15.92 8.49
CA LEU A 307 -19.33 -15.94 9.26
C LEU A 307 -19.53 -16.40 10.71
N THR A 308 -20.72 -16.19 11.29
CA THR A 308 -21.05 -16.75 12.62
C THR A 308 -21.22 -18.26 12.62
N THR A 309 -21.46 -18.89 11.47
CA THR A 309 -21.68 -20.35 11.40
C THR A 309 -20.36 -21.14 11.30
N GLU A 310 -19.31 -20.57 10.72
CA GLU A 310 -17.98 -21.20 10.61
C GLU A 310 -17.06 -20.91 11.81
N LEU A 311 -17.37 -19.91 12.65
CA LEU A 311 -16.63 -19.54 13.88
C LEU A 311 -17.27 -20.06 15.18
N ASN A 312 -18.02 -21.17 15.11
CA ASN A 312 -18.85 -21.66 16.22
C ASN A 312 -18.10 -22.21 17.45
N ASN A 313 -16.77 -22.09 17.54
CA ASN A 313 -15.98 -22.68 18.64
C ASN A 313 -15.20 -21.69 19.53
N HIS A 314 -15.25 -20.36 19.31
CA HIS A 314 -14.58 -19.39 20.19
C HIS A 314 -15.51 -18.23 20.59
N ASP A 315 -15.96 -18.24 21.85
CA ASP A 315 -17.04 -17.40 22.37
C ASP A 315 -16.65 -15.94 22.68
N HIS A 316 -15.38 -15.55 22.57
CA HIS A 316 -14.94 -14.17 22.85
C HIS A 316 -14.82 -13.24 21.63
N ASP A 317 -14.67 -13.78 20.40
CA ASP A 317 -14.47 -12.97 19.19
C ASP A 317 -15.78 -12.49 18.53
N LYS A 318 -16.93 -13.02 18.97
CA LYS A 318 -18.27 -12.68 18.44
C LYS A 318 -18.69 -11.23 18.75
N GLN A 319 -18.10 -10.61 19.76
CA GLN A 319 -18.61 -9.38 20.35
C GLN A 319 -17.87 -8.11 19.90
N SER A 320 -16.66 -8.19 19.35
CA SER A 320 -15.90 -7.00 18.91
C SER A 320 -16.33 -6.52 17.52
N VAL A 321 -16.43 -7.42 16.53
CA VAL A 321 -16.76 -6.99 15.15
C VAL A 321 -18.24 -6.57 14.99
N LEU A 322 -19.16 -7.20 15.74
CA LEU A 322 -20.59 -6.88 15.69
C LEU A 322 -20.93 -5.53 16.38
N THR A 323 -20.03 -5.02 17.23
CA THR A 323 -20.23 -3.81 18.03
C THR A 323 -19.96 -2.52 17.23
N LEU A 324 -19.13 -2.58 16.18
CA LEU A 324 -19.00 -1.48 15.20
C LEU A 324 -20.33 -1.12 14.51
N MET A 325 -21.27 -2.07 14.42
CA MET A 325 -22.56 -1.88 13.73
C MET A 325 -23.72 -1.53 14.66
N ASN A 326 -23.65 -1.93 15.93
CA ASN A 326 -24.69 -1.65 16.93
C ASN A 326 -24.11 -0.74 18.01
N GLY A 327 -24.34 0.57 17.87
CA GLY A 327 -23.81 1.65 18.74
C GLY A 327 -24.21 1.54 20.21
N ASN A 328 -23.68 0.54 20.91
CA ASN A 328 -23.92 0.30 22.32
C ASN A 328 -22.92 1.11 23.13
N LYS A 329 -23.42 2.04 23.95
CA LYS A 329 -22.68 3.18 24.52
C LYS A 329 -21.68 2.85 25.64
N ASN A 330 -21.39 1.58 25.91
CA ASN A 330 -20.69 1.16 27.14
C ASN A 330 -19.29 0.56 26.94
N HIS A 331 -18.64 0.77 25.80
CA HIS A 331 -17.27 0.28 25.60
C HIS A 331 -16.19 1.26 26.07
N ASN A 332 -15.16 0.68 26.71
CA ASN A 332 -13.93 1.37 27.08
C ASN A 332 -13.13 1.69 25.81
N GLU A 333 -12.32 2.75 25.84
CA GLU A 333 -11.54 3.20 24.67
C GLU A 333 -10.54 2.14 24.18
N ASP A 334 -10.03 1.30 25.10
CA ASP A 334 -9.17 0.16 24.78
C ASP A 334 -9.87 -0.88 23.90
N ASP A 335 -11.19 -1.09 24.05
CA ASP A 335 -11.94 -2.04 23.22
C ASP A 335 -12.10 -1.53 21.77
N MET A 336 -12.25 -0.21 21.58
CA MET A 336 -12.39 0.39 20.25
C MET A 336 -11.07 0.39 19.46
N LEU A 337 -9.93 0.46 20.14
CA LEU A 337 -8.61 0.32 19.51
C LEU A 337 -8.41 -1.09 18.97
N VAL A 338 -8.80 -2.11 19.76
CA VAL A 338 -8.76 -3.52 19.34
C VAL A 338 -9.66 -3.78 18.11
N GLU A 339 -10.79 -3.09 17.99
CA GLU A 339 -11.68 -3.18 16.81
C GLU A 339 -11.04 -2.62 15.53
N LEU A 340 -10.23 -1.56 15.64
CA LEU A 340 -9.56 -0.97 14.49
C LEU A 340 -8.38 -1.80 13.99
N ASP A 341 -7.73 -2.57 14.89
CA ASP A 341 -6.64 -3.47 14.52
C ASP A 341 -7.12 -4.60 13.59
N TYR A 342 -8.40 -4.99 13.64
CA TYR A 342 -9.00 -5.91 12.67
C TYR A 342 -9.14 -5.31 11.26
N VAL A 343 -9.04 -3.98 11.14
CA VAL A 343 -9.09 -3.26 9.87
C VAL A 343 -7.70 -3.17 9.23
N LEU A 344 -6.62 -3.50 9.95
CA LEU A 344 -5.26 -3.56 9.40
C LEU A 344 -5.18 -4.45 8.16
N PRO A 345 -4.37 -4.07 7.15
CA PRO A 345 -4.08 -4.94 6.02
C PRO A 345 -3.46 -6.26 6.49
N PRO A 346 -3.81 -7.40 5.87
CA PRO A 346 -3.39 -8.71 6.34
C PRO A 346 -1.88 -8.86 6.49
N ARG A 347 -1.07 -8.30 5.57
CA ARG A 347 0.40 -8.38 5.64
C ARG A 347 0.96 -7.68 6.88
N VAL A 348 0.36 -6.56 7.29
CA VAL A 348 0.76 -5.84 8.51
C VAL A 348 0.18 -6.51 9.75
N ALA A 349 -1.04 -7.05 9.65
CA ALA A 349 -1.69 -7.78 10.73
C ALA A 349 -0.96 -9.07 11.12
N LEU A 350 -0.15 -9.66 10.22
CA LEU A 350 0.75 -10.78 10.55
C LEU A 350 1.78 -10.43 11.64
N GLU A 351 2.14 -9.16 11.79
CA GLU A 351 3.12 -8.67 12.77
C GLU A 351 2.45 -8.20 14.08
N HIS A 352 1.13 -8.33 14.18
CA HIS A 352 0.35 -7.79 15.30
C HIS A 352 0.61 -8.57 16.60
N PRO A 353 0.66 -7.94 17.80
CA PRO A 353 0.90 -8.64 19.07
C PRO A 353 -0.20 -9.66 19.44
N ASN A 354 -1.44 -9.43 19.04
CA ASN A 354 -2.56 -10.35 19.28
C ASN A 354 -2.57 -11.53 18.28
N SER A 355 -2.53 -12.76 18.77
CA SER A 355 -2.55 -13.99 17.97
C SER A 355 -3.80 -14.17 17.12
N ASN A 356 -4.98 -13.73 17.59
CA ASN A 356 -6.25 -13.89 16.83
C ASN A 356 -6.22 -13.05 15.55
N ILE A 357 -5.64 -11.85 15.63
CA ILE A 357 -5.44 -10.98 14.45
C ILE A 357 -4.45 -11.61 13.48
N ARG A 358 -3.35 -12.19 13.98
CA ARG A 358 -2.37 -12.92 13.13
C ARG A 358 -3.01 -14.14 12.45
N LEU A 359 -3.80 -14.94 13.17
CA LEU A 359 -4.50 -16.11 12.60
C LEU A 359 -5.46 -15.70 11.48
N ARG A 360 -6.27 -14.67 11.70
CA ARG A 360 -7.17 -14.13 10.68
C ARG A 360 -6.41 -13.58 9.46
N ALA A 361 -5.26 -12.94 9.69
CA ALA A 361 -4.40 -12.43 8.63
C ALA A 361 -3.87 -13.57 7.74
N ILE A 362 -3.41 -14.68 8.35
CA ILE A 362 -2.96 -15.88 7.61
C ILE A 362 -4.09 -16.40 6.71
N ASP A 363 -5.28 -16.63 7.26
CA ASP A 363 -6.43 -17.12 6.48
C ASP A 363 -6.80 -16.19 5.32
N THR A 364 -6.81 -14.87 5.58
CA THR A 364 -7.13 -13.87 4.55
C THR A 364 -6.09 -13.87 3.43
N LEU A 365 -4.80 -13.90 3.76
CA LEU A 365 -3.71 -13.93 2.78
C LEU A 365 -3.73 -15.20 1.93
N LEU A 366 -4.06 -16.35 2.53
CA LEU A 366 -4.20 -17.61 1.79
C LEU A 366 -5.39 -17.55 0.81
N LYS A 367 -6.52 -16.97 1.23
CA LYS A 367 -7.69 -16.74 0.35
C LYS A 367 -7.35 -15.79 -0.79
N GLU A 368 -6.64 -14.70 -0.53
CA GLU A 368 -6.18 -13.76 -1.55
C GLU A 368 -5.27 -14.46 -2.57
N ALA A 369 -4.26 -15.21 -2.09
CA ALA A 369 -3.36 -15.98 -2.94
C ALA A 369 -4.10 -17.02 -3.80
N THR A 370 -5.17 -17.65 -3.29
CA THR A 370 -5.99 -18.59 -4.09
C THR A 370 -6.81 -17.88 -5.17
N SER A 371 -7.31 -16.69 -4.84
CA SER A 371 -8.25 -15.96 -5.69
C SER A 371 -7.55 -15.31 -6.88
N THR A 372 -6.31 -14.85 -6.69
CA THR A 372 -5.45 -14.35 -7.77
C THR A 372 -5.13 -15.44 -8.78
N THR A 373 -4.75 -16.65 -8.32
CA THR A 373 -4.51 -17.81 -9.18
C THR A 373 -5.74 -18.19 -10.01
N MET A 374 -6.94 -18.22 -9.38
CA MET A 374 -8.21 -18.53 -10.06
C MET A 374 -8.58 -17.52 -11.16
N LYS A 375 -8.39 -16.20 -10.94
CA LYS A 375 -8.69 -15.17 -11.94
C LYS A 375 -7.78 -15.30 -13.18
N LYS A 376 -6.53 -15.73 -13.00
CA LYS A 376 -5.55 -15.93 -14.07
C LYS A 376 -5.97 -17.04 -15.05
N LYS A 377 -6.56 -18.14 -14.55
CA LYS A 377 -7.06 -19.24 -15.40
C LYS A 377 -8.13 -18.79 -16.39
N LYS A 378 -9.00 -17.87 -15.95
CA LYS A 378 -10.06 -17.31 -16.79
C LYS A 378 -9.53 -16.35 -17.86
N ASN A 379 -8.47 -15.60 -17.55
CA ASN A 379 -7.87 -14.66 -18.51
C ASN A 379 -6.86 -15.32 -19.47
N ARG A 380 -6.13 -16.35 -19.03
CA ARG A 380 -5.22 -17.14 -19.90
C ARG A 380 -5.94 -17.84 -21.05
N GLN A 381 -7.23 -18.16 -20.88
CA GLN A 381 -8.04 -18.71 -21.97
C GLN A 381 -8.46 -17.68 -23.04
N ASN A 382 -8.33 -16.37 -22.75
CA ASN A 382 -8.92 -15.32 -23.59
C ASN A 382 -7.93 -14.32 -24.21
N THR A 383 -6.65 -14.29 -23.79
CA THR A 383 -5.69 -13.28 -24.28
C THR A 383 -4.29 -13.87 -24.47
N SER A 384 -3.78 -13.86 -25.71
CA SER A 384 -2.44 -14.34 -26.09
C SER A 384 -1.33 -13.28 -25.96
N TYR A 385 -1.49 -12.29 -25.08
CA TYR A 385 -0.49 -11.24 -24.90
C TYR A 385 0.46 -11.55 -23.75
N HIS A 386 1.75 -11.49 -24.05
CA HIS A 386 2.91 -11.72 -23.17
C HIS A 386 2.99 -10.71 -22.02
N ALA A 387 2.09 -10.80 -21.02
CA ALA A 387 2.34 -10.21 -19.72
C ALA A 387 3.38 -11.09 -19.00
N SER A 388 4.57 -10.51 -18.74
CA SER A 388 5.71 -11.09 -18.02
C SER A 388 5.29 -12.12 -16.96
N GLU A 389 5.60 -13.40 -17.20
CA GLU A 389 5.17 -14.53 -16.36
C GLU A 389 5.76 -14.52 -14.94
N ASN A 390 6.83 -13.74 -14.70
CA ASN A 390 7.63 -13.83 -13.47
C ASN A 390 7.12 -13.01 -12.27
N TYR A 391 6.15 -12.11 -12.44
CA TYR A 391 5.76 -11.17 -11.37
C TYR A 391 4.88 -11.81 -10.27
N ASP A 392 4.10 -12.85 -10.61
CA ASP A 392 3.14 -13.44 -9.67
C ASP A 392 3.77 -14.49 -8.75
N ASP A 393 4.74 -15.26 -9.24
CA ASP A 393 5.47 -16.28 -8.46
C ASP A 393 6.23 -15.61 -7.30
N GLU A 394 6.70 -14.39 -7.53
CA GLU A 394 7.40 -13.57 -6.56
C GLU A 394 6.50 -13.15 -5.38
N VAL A 395 5.23 -12.84 -5.62
CA VAL A 395 4.28 -12.44 -4.56
C VAL A 395 3.93 -13.64 -3.66
N ALA A 396 3.81 -14.83 -4.25
CA ALA A 396 3.55 -16.06 -3.52
C ALA A 396 4.77 -16.51 -2.71
N ASP A 397 5.97 -16.40 -3.29
CA ASP A 397 7.25 -16.62 -2.59
C ASP A 397 7.41 -15.66 -1.40
N ASP A 398 7.16 -14.36 -1.59
CA ASP A 398 7.27 -13.36 -0.53
C ASP A 398 6.28 -13.65 0.61
N LEU A 399 5.04 -14.09 0.29
CA LEU A 399 4.07 -14.52 1.29
C LEU A 399 4.54 -15.80 2.01
N ALA A 400 4.99 -16.82 1.29
CA ALA A 400 5.47 -18.05 1.89
C ALA A 400 6.69 -17.82 2.79
N GLN A 401 7.60 -16.92 2.40
CA GLN A 401 8.72 -16.51 3.24
C GLN A 401 8.24 -15.86 4.54
N ALA A 402 7.29 -14.93 4.49
CA ALA A 402 6.71 -14.31 5.68
C ALA A 402 6.04 -15.35 6.60
N LEU A 403 5.32 -16.33 6.04
CA LEU A 403 4.72 -17.42 6.80
C LEU A 403 5.77 -18.36 7.42
N ILE A 404 6.86 -18.64 6.72
CA ILE A 404 7.97 -19.45 7.27
C ILE A 404 8.66 -18.72 8.42
N GLN A 405 8.86 -17.41 8.30
CA GLN A 405 9.39 -16.59 9.40
C GLN A 405 8.47 -16.60 10.62
N ARG A 406 7.14 -16.47 10.42
CA ARG A 406 6.16 -16.62 11.50
C ARG A 406 6.23 -18.02 12.11
N PHE A 407 6.24 -19.06 11.30
CA PHE A 407 6.41 -20.44 11.78
C PHE A 407 7.66 -20.60 12.66
N ALA A 408 8.79 -19.99 12.28
CA ALA A 408 10.04 -20.06 13.01
C ALA A 408 10.03 -19.24 14.31
N SER A 409 9.46 -18.03 14.30
CA SER A 409 9.63 -17.04 15.36
C SER A 409 8.41 -16.81 16.27
N ASP A 410 7.20 -17.23 15.88
CA ASP A 410 5.95 -16.88 16.59
C ASP A 410 5.86 -17.51 17.99
N ASP A 411 5.35 -16.77 18.96
CA ASP A 411 5.24 -17.22 20.34
C ASP A 411 4.01 -18.10 20.60
N ASN A 412 3.00 -18.03 19.73
CA ASN A 412 1.76 -18.78 19.79
C ASN A 412 1.81 -20.03 18.87
N PRO A 413 1.54 -21.24 19.40
CA PRO A 413 1.59 -22.48 18.63
C PRO A 413 0.54 -22.57 17.51
N ASP A 414 -0.67 -22.03 17.72
CA ASP A 414 -1.74 -22.05 16.71
C ASP A 414 -1.35 -21.21 15.50
N VAL A 415 -0.75 -20.04 15.73
CA VAL A 415 -0.26 -19.17 14.65
C VAL A 415 0.86 -19.87 13.86
N ALA A 416 1.80 -20.52 14.56
CA ALA A 416 2.87 -21.25 13.91
C ALA A 416 2.36 -22.45 13.09
N ALA A 417 1.39 -23.20 13.62
CA ALA A 417 0.73 -24.30 12.92
C ALA A 417 -0.02 -23.79 11.67
N ALA A 418 -0.80 -22.72 11.81
CA ALA A 418 -1.53 -22.10 10.70
C ALA A 418 -0.57 -21.59 9.61
N ALA A 419 0.54 -20.96 10.00
CA ALA A 419 1.54 -20.46 9.05
C ALA A 419 2.22 -21.60 8.29
N ALA A 420 2.64 -22.66 8.97
CA ALA A 420 3.24 -23.84 8.35
C ALA A 420 2.26 -24.55 7.40
N ASN A 421 1.00 -24.69 7.81
CA ASN A 421 -0.06 -25.23 6.95
C ASN A 421 -0.35 -24.33 5.75
N GLY A 422 -0.28 -23.01 5.92
CA GLY A 422 -0.42 -22.04 4.84
C GLY A 422 0.64 -22.22 3.76
N VAL A 423 1.92 -22.34 4.14
CA VAL A 423 3.03 -22.61 3.20
C VAL A 423 2.79 -23.92 2.45
N ARG A 424 2.35 -24.96 3.15
CA ARG A 424 2.00 -26.25 2.51
C ARG A 424 0.86 -26.09 1.51
N GLN A 425 -0.17 -25.31 1.83
CA GLN A 425 -1.27 -25.05 0.90
C GLN A 425 -0.84 -24.25 -0.33
N LEU A 426 0.12 -23.34 -0.19
CA LEU A 426 0.69 -22.60 -1.33
C LEU A 426 1.51 -23.54 -2.23
N HIS A 427 2.25 -24.50 -1.64
CA HIS A 427 3.05 -25.44 -2.41
C HIS A 427 2.24 -26.58 -3.05
N LEU A 428 1.28 -27.17 -2.33
CA LEU A 428 0.55 -28.39 -2.75
C LEU A 428 -0.62 -28.11 -3.71
N LYS A 429 -0.97 -26.85 -3.97
CA LYS A 429 -2.01 -26.56 -4.97
C LYS A 429 -1.51 -26.98 -6.34
N GLU A 430 -2.43 -27.48 -7.17
CA GLU A 430 -2.22 -28.14 -8.47
C GLU A 430 -1.34 -27.37 -9.48
N GLU A 431 -0.95 -26.13 -9.19
CA GLU A 431 -0.18 -25.25 -10.05
C GLU A 431 1.19 -24.83 -9.47
N ASN A 432 1.72 -25.47 -8.41
CA ASN A 432 2.99 -25.09 -7.75
C ASN A 432 3.11 -23.56 -7.61
N THR A 433 2.29 -22.95 -6.75
CA THR A 433 2.23 -21.47 -6.67
C THR A 433 3.53 -20.84 -6.17
N LEU A 434 4.45 -21.65 -5.64
CA LEU A 434 5.79 -21.23 -5.23
C LEU A 434 6.79 -21.57 -6.30
N SER A 435 7.82 -20.74 -6.43
CA SER A 435 8.95 -21.02 -7.31
C SER A 435 9.58 -22.37 -6.99
N ASP A 436 9.99 -23.13 -8.02
CA ASP A 436 10.64 -24.43 -7.85
C ASP A 436 11.92 -24.33 -6.98
N VAL A 437 12.60 -23.17 -7.02
CA VAL A 437 13.79 -22.91 -6.22
C VAL A 437 13.50 -22.32 -4.82
N PHE A 438 12.24 -22.12 -4.44
CA PHE A 438 11.86 -21.46 -3.19
C PHE A 438 12.50 -22.13 -1.97
N PHE A 439 12.39 -23.46 -1.85
CA PHE A 439 12.97 -24.21 -0.73
C PHE A 439 14.50 -24.33 -0.79
N LEU A 440 15.12 -24.04 -1.94
CA LEU A 440 16.58 -24.03 -2.10
C LEU A 440 17.21 -22.73 -1.57
N LYS A 441 16.42 -21.69 -1.28
CA LYS A 441 16.91 -20.44 -0.70
C LYS A 441 17.43 -20.71 0.72
N ARG A 442 18.70 -20.34 0.98
CA ARG A 442 19.35 -20.56 2.28
C ARG A 442 18.57 -19.96 3.47
N SER A 443 18.04 -18.76 3.31
CA SER A 443 17.22 -18.10 4.34
C SER A 443 16.01 -18.95 4.75
N ILE A 444 15.34 -19.54 3.76
CA ILE A 444 14.18 -20.41 3.97
C ILE A 444 14.59 -21.69 4.71
N THR A 445 15.70 -22.31 4.33
CA THR A 445 16.21 -23.50 5.03
C THR A 445 16.56 -23.20 6.49
N ASP A 446 17.21 -22.05 6.76
CA ASP A 446 17.59 -21.64 8.10
C ASP A 446 16.34 -21.42 9.00
N ASP A 447 15.32 -20.75 8.47
CA ASP A 447 14.05 -20.53 9.19
C ASP A 447 13.27 -21.83 9.44
N LEU A 448 13.24 -22.75 8.46
CA LEU A 448 12.63 -24.08 8.63
C LEU A 448 13.30 -24.87 9.76
N ILE A 449 14.64 -24.88 9.79
CA ILE A 449 15.41 -25.53 10.86
C ILE A 449 15.13 -24.86 12.21
N ALA A 450 15.05 -23.53 12.26
CA ALA A 450 14.75 -22.79 13.47
C ALA A 450 13.37 -23.15 14.03
N GLY A 451 12.34 -23.17 13.18
CA GLY A 451 10.99 -23.58 13.57
C GLY A 451 10.93 -25.03 14.05
N LEU A 452 11.55 -25.97 13.33
CA LEU A 452 11.62 -27.37 13.74
C LEU A 452 12.29 -27.53 15.11
N LYS A 453 13.41 -26.85 15.36
CA LYS A 453 14.09 -26.86 16.66
C LYS A 453 13.19 -26.30 17.76
N LYS A 454 12.56 -25.16 17.52
CA LYS A 454 11.71 -24.50 18.50
C LYS A 454 10.56 -25.39 18.94
N TRP A 455 9.76 -25.88 18.00
CA TRP A 455 8.55 -26.64 18.30
C TRP A 455 8.86 -28.07 18.76
N SER A 456 10.00 -28.66 18.36
CA SER A 456 10.44 -29.95 18.90
C SER A 456 10.96 -29.86 20.35
N ILE A 457 11.58 -28.76 20.76
CA ILE A 457 12.11 -28.58 22.13
C ILE A 457 11.00 -28.31 23.14
N ILE A 458 9.93 -27.62 22.76
CA ILE A 458 8.79 -27.32 23.65
C ILE A 458 8.15 -28.62 24.19
N SER A 459 8.20 -29.71 23.43
CA SER A 459 7.77 -31.05 23.90
C SER A 459 8.62 -31.64 25.03
N LYS A 460 9.86 -31.15 25.24
CA LYS A 460 10.82 -31.70 26.19
C LYS A 460 10.88 -30.96 27.52
N HIS A 461 10.54 -29.66 27.56
CA HIS A 461 10.62 -28.84 28.78
C HIS A 461 9.52 -27.76 28.87
N PRO A 462 8.33 -28.08 29.41
CA PRO A 462 7.23 -27.13 29.54
C PRO A 462 7.43 -26.03 30.60
N GLU A 463 8.43 -26.15 31.49
CA GLU A 463 8.45 -25.42 32.78
C GLU A 463 9.23 -24.09 32.84
N SER A 464 9.67 -23.47 31.73
CA SER A 464 10.58 -22.30 31.83
C SER A 464 9.99 -20.92 31.50
N ARG A 465 8.75 -20.79 31.00
CA ARG A 465 8.29 -19.51 30.41
C ARG A 465 7.64 -18.50 31.37
N ASP A 466 7.18 -18.89 32.56
CA ASP A 466 6.35 -18.00 33.41
C ASP A 466 7.05 -17.19 34.50
N LYS A 467 8.38 -17.14 34.56
CA LYS A 467 9.07 -16.44 35.67
C LYS A 467 9.29 -14.93 35.50
N ASN A 468 8.92 -14.33 34.36
CA ASN A 468 9.20 -12.91 34.09
C ASN A 468 7.97 -11.97 34.01
N SER A 469 6.72 -12.45 34.11
CA SER A 469 5.54 -11.56 34.01
C SER A 469 4.92 -11.13 35.35
N THR A 470 5.36 -11.65 36.50
CA THR A 470 4.78 -11.30 37.83
C THR A 470 5.76 -10.57 38.74
N LYS A 471 6.30 -9.45 38.26
CA LYS A 471 7.11 -8.52 39.08
C LYS A 471 6.58 -7.09 39.03
N ALA A 472 5.25 -6.90 39.11
CA ALA A 472 4.65 -5.59 39.29
C ALA A 472 3.27 -5.66 39.96
N GLU A 473 3.15 -6.27 41.14
CA GLU A 473 2.05 -5.94 42.08
C GLU A 473 2.27 -6.66 43.42
N LYS A 474 2.84 -5.95 44.40
CA LYS A 474 2.61 -6.18 45.85
C LYS A 474 3.35 -5.14 46.70
N SER A 475 2.64 -4.05 46.99
CA SER A 475 2.75 -3.28 48.23
C SER A 475 1.34 -2.71 48.45
N LYS A 476 0.64 -2.80 49.58
CA LYS A 476 0.97 -2.98 50.99
C LYS A 476 -0.26 -3.60 51.66
N THR A 477 -0.08 -4.50 52.63
CA THR A 477 -0.82 -4.49 53.91
C THR A 477 -0.21 -5.51 54.87
N ARG A 478 -0.07 -5.10 56.14
CA ARG A 478 0.77 -5.72 57.18
C ARG A 478 -0.09 -5.97 58.42
N LYS A 479 0.20 -7.09 59.12
CA LYS A 479 -0.26 -7.54 60.47
C LYS A 479 -1.68 -8.15 60.48
N SER A 480 -1.94 -9.32 61.09
CA SER A 480 -1.47 -9.85 62.38
C SER A 480 -1.30 -11.40 62.35
N ILE A 481 -0.25 -11.95 62.97
CA ILE A 481 -0.18 -12.65 64.27
C ILE A 481 -1.07 -13.91 64.41
N GLY A 482 -0.38 -15.05 64.43
CA GLY A 482 -0.62 -16.13 65.40
C GLY A 482 -1.37 -17.36 64.88
N GLY A 483 -0.69 -18.52 64.82
CA GLY A 483 -1.43 -19.79 64.76
C GLY A 483 -0.68 -20.99 64.20
N LYS A 484 0.01 -21.72 65.09
CA LYS A 484 0.23 -23.18 65.13
C LYS A 484 0.54 -23.97 63.84
N LYS A 485 1.75 -24.54 63.90
CA LYS A 485 2.24 -25.72 63.18
C LYS A 485 1.20 -26.86 63.12
N HIS A 486 0.87 -27.31 61.91
CA HIS A 486 0.54 -28.71 61.65
C HIS A 486 1.43 -29.22 60.51
N LYS A 487 2.30 -30.18 60.86
CA LYS A 487 2.99 -31.04 59.90
C LYS A 487 1.98 -32.08 59.43
N THR A 488 1.64 -32.05 58.16
CA THR A 488 1.10 -33.21 57.44
C THR A 488 2.02 -33.48 56.26
N LYS A 489 2.91 -34.47 56.46
CA LYS A 489 3.55 -35.20 55.37
C LYS A 489 2.43 -36.01 54.70
N ALA A 490 2.03 -35.61 53.50
CA ALA A 490 1.22 -36.44 52.62
C ALA A 490 1.86 -36.43 51.23
N ASN A 491 2.23 -37.64 50.80
CA ASN A 491 2.65 -38.00 49.45
C ASN A 491 1.84 -37.27 48.37
N LYS A 492 2.51 -36.54 47.49
CA LYS A 492 2.05 -36.31 46.12
C LYS A 492 3.21 -35.91 45.21
N ASN A 493 4.20 -36.79 45.09
CA ASN A 493 5.03 -36.85 43.88
C ASN A 493 4.30 -37.75 42.88
N ILE A 494 3.14 -37.29 42.40
CA ILE A 494 2.71 -37.65 41.05
C ILE A 494 3.41 -36.62 40.21
N SER A 495 4.42 -37.06 39.45
CA SER A 495 5.00 -36.29 38.37
C SER A 495 3.85 -35.88 37.45
N LEU A 496 3.34 -34.66 37.62
CA LEU A 496 2.55 -33.99 36.61
C LEU A 496 3.50 -33.83 35.43
N ILE A 497 3.50 -34.81 34.53
CA ILE A 497 3.95 -34.59 33.16
C ILE A 497 3.10 -33.41 32.72
N PRO A 498 3.71 -32.25 32.42
CA PRO A 498 2.91 -31.11 32.00
C PRO A 498 2.22 -31.53 30.70
N GLU A 499 0.89 -31.51 30.69
CA GLU A 499 0.11 -31.84 29.52
C GLU A 499 0.53 -30.89 28.40
N ILE A 500 1.12 -31.47 27.34
CA ILE A 500 1.44 -30.72 26.13
C ILE A 500 0.10 -30.29 25.54
N SER A 501 -0.11 -28.98 25.39
CA SER A 501 -1.31 -28.44 24.78
C SER A 501 -1.50 -29.01 23.37
N GLU A 502 -2.74 -29.30 22.98
CA GLU A 502 -3.11 -29.80 21.65
C GLU A 502 -2.54 -28.93 20.51
N SER A 503 -2.57 -27.61 20.67
CA SER A 503 -1.99 -26.64 19.73
C SER A 503 -0.49 -26.81 19.51
N THR A 504 0.27 -27.14 20.56
CA THR A 504 1.71 -27.44 20.44
C THR A 504 1.95 -28.73 19.67
N ILE A 505 1.11 -29.76 19.86
CA ILE A 505 1.18 -31.00 19.08
C ILE A 505 0.87 -30.72 17.61
N GLU A 506 -0.11 -29.87 17.33
CA GLU A 506 -0.46 -29.45 15.97
C GLU A 506 0.69 -28.69 15.30
N ALA A 507 1.31 -27.73 16.00
CA ALA A 507 2.48 -27.01 15.51
C ALA A 507 3.66 -27.96 15.20
N MET A 508 3.90 -28.97 16.05
CA MET A 508 4.92 -29.99 15.80
C MET A 508 4.61 -30.84 14.57
N ASN A 509 3.37 -31.29 14.41
CA ASN A 509 2.94 -32.05 13.24
C ASN A 509 3.06 -31.23 11.96
N ALA A 510 2.63 -29.97 11.99
CA ALA A 510 2.77 -29.04 10.87
C ALA A 510 4.25 -28.80 10.53
N SER A 511 5.13 -28.68 11.54
CA SER A 511 6.58 -28.55 11.36
C SER A 511 7.17 -29.74 10.60
N LEU A 512 6.85 -30.96 11.03
CA LEU A 512 7.36 -32.19 10.42
C LEU A 512 6.88 -32.33 8.98
N GLN A 513 5.60 -32.04 8.72
CA GLN A 513 5.01 -32.10 7.40
C GLN A 513 5.63 -31.07 6.46
N LEU A 514 5.84 -29.83 6.91
CA LEU A 514 6.47 -28.77 6.11
C LEU A 514 7.94 -29.09 5.82
N CYS A 515 8.71 -29.53 6.80
CA CYS A 515 10.12 -29.90 6.60
C CYS A 515 10.27 -31.12 5.68
N SER A 516 9.39 -32.13 5.83
CA SER A 516 9.36 -33.28 4.93
C SER A 516 9.06 -32.86 3.49
N LEU A 517 8.10 -31.94 3.31
CA LEU A 517 7.75 -31.40 1.99
C LEU A 517 8.94 -30.67 1.37
N ALA A 518 9.58 -29.77 2.12
CA ALA A 518 10.76 -29.04 1.67
C ALA A 518 11.90 -29.98 1.26
N LEU A 519 12.19 -31.02 2.05
CA LEU A 519 13.20 -32.04 1.72
C LEU A 519 12.87 -32.83 0.46
N GLN A 520 11.61 -33.21 0.27
CA GLN A 520 11.17 -33.90 -0.95
C GLN A 520 11.34 -33.03 -2.18
N THR A 521 10.96 -31.74 -2.09
CA THR A 521 11.10 -30.78 -3.19
C THR A 521 12.57 -30.51 -3.50
N MET A 522 13.39 -30.22 -2.49
CA MET A 522 14.84 -30.03 -2.69
C MET A 522 15.51 -31.27 -3.31
N SER A 523 15.15 -32.47 -2.87
CA SER A 523 15.67 -33.72 -3.43
C SER A 523 15.27 -33.92 -4.89
N ARG A 524 14.00 -33.63 -5.23
CA ARG A 524 13.49 -33.70 -6.61
C ARG A 524 14.26 -32.75 -7.52
N GLU A 525 14.42 -31.49 -7.12
CA GLU A 525 15.16 -30.49 -7.89
C GLU A 525 16.63 -30.89 -8.08
N MET A 526 17.30 -31.33 -7.00
CA MET A 526 18.69 -31.79 -7.08
C MET A 526 18.88 -33.03 -7.98
N MET A 527 17.88 -33.90 -8.08
CA MET A 527 17.92 -35.06 -8.97
C MET A 527 17.55 -34.71 -10.41
N GLY A 528 16.61 -33.77 -10.64
CA GLY A 528 16.24 -33.28 -11.97
C GLY A 528 17.36 -32.53 -12.68
N PHE A 529 18.17 -31.76 -11.94
CA PHE A 529 19.38 -31.09 -12.47
C PHE A 529 20.43 -32.07 -13.04
N LYS A 530 20.33 -33.36 -12.75
CA LYS A 530 21.31 -34.37 -13.18
C LYS A 530 21.08 -34.89 -14.60
N ASP A 531 19.85 -34.83 -15.11
CA ASP A 531 19.53 -35.37 -16.43
C ASP A 531 19.90 -34.39 -17.57
N ASP A 532 19.80 -33.08 -17.35
CA ASP A 532 20.11 -32.07 -18.37
C ASP A 532 21.62 -31.87 -18.62
N ILE A 533 22.48 -32.19 -17.66
CA ILE A 533 23.95 -32.05 -17.81
C ILE A 533 24.55 -33.19 -18.66
N SER A 534 23.82 -34.29 -18.86
CA SER A 534 24.32 -35.47 -19.61
C SER A 534 24.20 -35.38 -21.14
N SER A 535 23.58 -34.32 -21.69
CA SER A 535 23.37 -34.15 -23.13
C SER A 535 24.28 -33.11 -23.81
N GLY A 536 25.10 -32.38 -23.04
CA GLY A 536 25.96 -31.29 -23.53
C GLY A 536 27.41 -31.70 -23.85
N GLY A 537 27.62 -32.90 -24.39
CA GLY A 537 28.96 -33.45 -24.60
C GLY A 537 29.11 -34.24 -25.90
N GLU A 538 28.71 -33.67 -27.04
CA GLU A 538 29.20 -34.05 -28.36
C GLU A 538 28.93 -32.91 -29.36
N SER A 539 29.94 -32.04 -29.54
CA SER A 539 30.18 -31.28 -30.77
C SER A 539 31.68 -31.11 -30.96
#